data_AF-A0A9P9TEK2-F1
#
_entry.id   AF-A0A9P9TEK2-F1
#
_cell.length_a   1.000
_cell.length_b   1.000
_cell.length_c   1.000
_cell.angle_alpha   90.00
_cell.angle_beta   90.00
_cell.angle_gamma   90.00
#
_symmetry.space_group_name_H-M   'P 1'
#
loop_
_entity.id
_entity.type
_entity.pdbx_description
1 polymer ?
#
loop_
_entity_poly.entity_id
_entity_poly.type
_entity_poly.pdbx_seq_one_letter_code
_entity_poly.pdbx_strand_id
1 'polypeptide(L)'
;MQNVESSCHAYIESLQTCPDKELAPQTRYQLASTFSNCSMNSYIDSFNCSYSGVPDSGMTLLYPTALSFKTGTGPTGPAVPVVGSQMCEYPEFMPIFNDSTRIFLEHRSSRITWALEKTPIQYLRCVTQRKLEEVNSCVSTTIRKLQWLPPGLFVYGGGKSCPRLSILIASTMLNILIEIAHVCLEIWWYKRRPTEKYFSWVELCRALILGFGVPLLMAFALSKSSVENSLIASLGIFLMTPRSAPIVALLSGIFLGKGFGSQVLLVDSLVSIASFFLMGTFTDMLKGPRVPPSIAAVDQPAELARVYLGLFLTTIPGFAIGALYFITGNAIIPLVLISIFLKMSVFAKLAFRIWAAWICFFAFFFAAPFLAMWEIGWMVVVKDKERVFPPLRFFRGLFGTGAHWLAMLGRYLFYWIWVGLMFAVFVGRWMFIVNVLQAAGDAFCPASLTPAVVGGTLVTLAVVAGNFALRVSGLTL
;
A
#
# COMPACT_ATOMS: atom_id res chain seq x y z
N MET A 1 2.06 13.99 -33.43
CA MET A 1 2.10 12.51 -33.35
C MET A 1 2.77 11.87 -34.57
N GLN A 2 2.71 12.47 -35.77
CA GLN A 2 3.42 11.96 -36.96
C GLN A 2 4.93 11.71 -36.71
N ASN A 3 5.60 12.51 -35.87
CA ASN A 3 7.00 12.27 -35.48
C ASN A 3 7.21 10.98 -34.67
N VAL A 4 6.22 10.49 -33.92
CA VAL A 4 6.34 9.26 -33.12
C VAL A 4 6.28 8.04 -34.04
N GLU A 5 5.40 8.06 -35.03
CA GLU A 5 5.24 6.97 -35.99
C GLU A 5 6.52 6.74 -36.80
N SER A 6 7.13 7.82 -37.30
CA SER A 6 8.39 7.73 -38.06
C SER A 6 9.59 7.39 -37.17
N SER A 7 9.72 8.00 -36.00
CA SER A 7 10.89 7.82 -35.12
C SER A 7 10.88 6.47 -34.40
N CYS A 8 9.69 5.89 -34.14
CA CYS A 8 9.53 4.65 -33.39
C CYS A 8 9.07 3.47 -34.26
N HIS A 9 9.16 3.57 -35.59
CA HIS A 9 8.64 2.59 -36.53
C HIS A 9 9.07 1.15 -36.25
N ALA A 10 10.38 0.92 -36.05
CA ALA A 10 10.91 -0.41 -35.75
C ALA A 10 10.31 -1.04 -34.46
N TYR A 11 9.98 -0.21 -33.47
CA TYR A 11 9.34 -0.69 -32.24
C TYR A 11 7.85 -0.98 -32.47
N ILE A 12 7.17 -0.21 -33.32
CA ILE A 12 5.77 -0.46 -33.71
C ILE A 12 5.68 -1.81 -34.42
N GLU A 13 6.55 -2.06 -35.40
CA GLU A 13 6.62 -3.35 -36.09
C GLU A 13 6.87 -4.50 -35.11
N SER A 14 7.75 -4.32 -34.13
CA SER A 14 8.02 -5.35 -33.12
C SER A 14 6.80 -5.68 -32.24
N LEU A 15 5.91 -4.72 -31.98
CA LEU A 15 4.68 -4.92 -31.21
C LEU A 15 3.59 -5.64 -32.02
N GLN A 16 3.65 -5.54 -33.35
CA GLN A 16 2.68 -6.12 -34.28
C GLN A 16 3.15 -7.43 -34.92
N THR A 17 4.42 -7.80 -34.74
CA THR A 17 4.99 -9.04 -35.26
C THR A 17 4.61 -10.23 -34.39
N CYS A 18 4.15 -11.31 -35.02
CA CYS A 18 3.81 -12.53 -34.31
C CYS A 18 5.08 -13.28 -33.97
N PRO A 19 5.38 -13.49 -32.68
CA PRO A 19 6.54 -14.29 -32.33
C PRO A 19 6.24 -15.75 -32.67
N ASP A 20 7.19 -16.44 -33.31
CA ASP A 20 7.06 -17.86 -33.66
C ASP A 20 6.87 -18.76 -32.42
N LYS A 21 7.26 -18.26 -31.25
CA LYS A 21 7.08 -18.90 -29.95
C LYS A 21 6.43 -17.92 -28.97
N GLU A 22 5.66 -18.45 -28.04
CA GLU A 22 5.03 -17.64 -27.00
C GLU A 22 6.10 -16.86 -26.20
N LEU A 23 6.11 -15.53 -26.35
CA LEU A 23 7.06 -14.67 -25.64
C LEU A 23 6.78 -14.69 -24.15
N ALA A 24 7.84 -14.76 -23.35
CA ALA A 24 7.75 -14.60 -21.91
C ALA A 24 7.18 -13.21 -21.55
N PRO A 25 6.37 -13.09 -20.48
CA PRO A 25 5.81 -11.82 -20.02
C PRO A 25 6.83 -10.68 -19.89
N GLN A 26 8.02 -10.99 -19.37
CA GLN A 26 9.10 -10.02 -19.21
C GLN A 26 9.57 -9.43 -20.54
N THR A 27 9.69 -10.26 -21.58
CA THR A 27 10.12 -9.83 -22.91
C THR A 27 9.07 -8.95 -23.56
N ARG A 28 7.78 -9.30 -23.44
CA ARG A 28 6.69 -8.46 -23.95
C ARG A 28 6.70 -7.08 -23.28
N TYR A 29 6.87 -7.05 -21.96
CA TYR A 29 6.98 -5.78 -21.24
C TYR A 29 8.20 -4.96 -21.67
N GLN A 30 9.35 -5.59 -21.88
CA GLN A 30 10.53 -4.90 -22.39
C GLN A 30 10.27 -4.28 -23.76
N LEU A 31 9.63 -5.00 -24.68
CA LEU A 31 9.22 -4.46 -25.99
C LEU A 31 8.31 -3.24 -25.84
N ALA A 32 7.24 -3.36 -25.03
CA ALA A 32 6.36 -2.22 -24.74
C ALA A 32 7.12 -1.04 -24.14
N SER A 33 7.99 -1.29 -23.16
CA SER A 33 8.79 -0.26 -22.50
C SER A 33 9.78 0.42 -23.45
N THR A 34 10.36 -0.30 -24.41
CA THR A 34 11.23 0.32 -25.43
C THR A 34 10.47 1.29 -26.33
N PHE A 35 9.26 0.91 -26.77
CA PHE A 35 8.38 1.85 -27.49
C PHE A 35 7.97 3.02 -26.59
N SER A 36 7.61 2.77 -25.33
CA SER A 36 7.26 3.82 -24.36
C SER A 36 8.37 4.86 -24.22
N ASN A 37 9.62 4.42 -24.13
CA ASN A 37 10.78 5.33 -24.06
C ASN A 37 10.97 6.11 -25.36
N CYS A 38 10.85 5.45 -26.52
CA CYS A 38 10.97 6.11 -27.82
C CYS A 38 9.87 7.18 -28.03
N SER A 39 8.63 6.85 -27.70
CA SER A 39 7.48 7.76 -27.83
C SER A 39 7.58 8.94 -26.86
N MET A 40 8.09 8.71 -25.65
CA MET A 40 8.40 9.79 -24.69
C MET A 40 9.47 10.74 -25.22
N ASN A 41 10.59 10.21 -25.73
CA ASN A 41 11.67 11.04 -26.26
C ASN A 41 11.18 11.84 -27.47
N SER A 42 10.48 11.21 -28.40
CA SER A 42 9.88 11.86 -29.56
C SER A 42 8.89 12.96 -29.18
N TYR A 43 8.13 12.73 -28.10
CA TYR A 43 7.23 13.74 -27.52
C TYR A 43 8.04 14.91 -26.94
N ILE A 44 9.03 14.64 -26.09
CA ILE A 44 9.88 15.67 -25.49
C ILE A 44 10.58 16.50 -26.56
N ASP A 45 11.14 15.89 -27.60
CA ASP A 45 11.82 16.60 -28.70
C ASP A 45 10.86 17.52 -29.46
N SER A 46 9.65 17.05 -29.73
CA SER A 46 8.61 17.84 -30.40
C SER A 46 8.17 19.05 -29.56
N PHE A 47 8.21 18.96 -28.23
CA PHE A 47 7.83 20.05 -27.32
C PHE A 47 9.01 20.96 -26.93
N ASN A 48 10.24 20.43 -26.84
CA ASN A 48 11.45 21.20 -26.54
C ASN A 48 11.77 22.23 -27.63
N CYS A 49 11.49 21.91 -28.90
CA CYS A 49 11.62 22.87 -30.00
C CYS A 49 10.61 24.04 -29.94
N SER A 50 9.59 23.97 -29.08
CA SER A 50 8.59 25.04 -28.92
C SER A 50 8.90 26.00 -27.76
N TYR A 51 9.87 25.69 -26.89
CA TYR A 51 10.15 26.45 -25.67
C TYR A 51 11.38 27.36 -25.73
N SER A 52 12.19 27.30 -26.79
CA SER A 52 13.36 28.17 -26.96
C SER A 52 13.04 29.63 -27.32
N GLY A 53 11.76 30.04 -27.24
CA GLY A 53 11.30 31.39 -27.58
C GLY A 53 10.48 32.12 -26.51
N VAL A 54 10.23 31.52 -25.34
CA VAL A 54 9.50 32.20 -24.25
C VAL A 54 10.51 32.68 -23.20
N PRO A 55 10.74 34.00 -23.05
CA PRO A 55 11.64 34.50 -22.02
C PRO A 55 11.07 34.15 -20.64
N ASP A 56 11.95 33.55 -19.81
CA ASP A 56 11.90 33.30 -18.37
C ASP A 56 10.78 33.99 -17.57
N SER A 57 9.53 33.60 -17.78
CA SER A 57 8.41 34.01 -16.95
C SER A 57 8.09 32.92 -15.94
N GLY A 58 9.07 32.59 -15.10
CA GLY A 58 8.91 32.01 -13.75
C GLY A 58 8.14 30.69 -13.58
N MET A 59 7.55 30.12 -14.63
CA MET A 59 6.95 28.79 -14.59
C MET A 59 8.06 27.77 -14.73
N THR A 60 8.72 27.47 -13.61
CA THR A 60 9.37 26.17 -13.42
C THR A 60 8.36 25.10 -13.80
N LEU A 61 8.49 24.55 -15.00
CA LEU A 61 8.00 23.22 -15.33
C LEU A 61 8.53 22.34 -14.20
N LEU A 62 7.62 21.96 -13.30
CA LEU A 62 7.84 20.88 -12.35
C LEU A 62 8.03 19.63 -13.21
N TYR A 63 9.24 19.47 -13.76
CA TYR A 63 9.77 18.17 -14.10
C TYR A 63 9.48 17.31 -12.87
N PRO A 64 8.68 16.24 -12.99
CA PRO A 64 8.39 15.38 -11.86
C PRO A 64 9.71 14.72 -11.45
N THR A 65 10.43 15.37 -10.54
CA THR A 65 11.70 14.95 -9.93
C THR A 65 11.52 13.74 -9.00
N ALA A 66 10.33 13.12 -9.00
CA ALA A 66 10.00 11.94 -8.20
C ALA A 66 9.91 10.64 -9.00
N LEU A 67 9.97 10.68 -10.35
CA LEU A 67 10.38 9.51 -11.11
C LEU A 67 11.88 9.67 -11.36
N SER A 68 12.67 9.33 -10.33
CA SER A 68 14.03 8.86 -10.58
C SER A 68 13.91 7.58 -11.39
N PHE A 69 13.68 7.72 -12.69
CA PHE A 69 14.39 6.88 -13.62
C PHE A 69 15.84 7.03 -13.19
N LYS A 70 16.45 5.92 -12.76
CA LYS A 70 17.88 5.81 -12.92
C LYS A 70 18.13 6.22 -14.36
N THR A 71 18.67 7.43 -14.55
CA THR A 71 19.47 7.81 -15.71
C THR A 71 20.76 7.00 -15.74
N GLY A 72 20.75 5.77 -15.23
CA GLY A 72 21.65 4.75 -15.74
C GLY A 72 21.18 4.55 -17.15
N THR A 73 21.87 5.22 -18.09
CA THR A 73 21.97 4.83 -19.49
C THR A 73 20.78 3.97 -19.91
N GLY A 74 19.66 4.62 -20.28
CA GLY A 74 18.53 3.89 -20.86
C GLY A 74 19.07 2.95 -21.93
N PRO A 75 18.43 1.80 -22.18
CA PRO A 75 18.98 0.81 -23.09
C PRO A 75 19.21 1.45 -24.46
N THR A 76 20.46 1.85 -24.71
CA THR A 76 21.08 1.95 -26.04
C THR A 76 21.39 0.56 -26.58
N GLY A 77 20.83 -0.48 -25.95
CA GLY A 77 20.82 -1.82 -26.49
C GLY A 77 20.01 -1.82 -27.80
N PRO A 78 20.48 -2.55 -28.82
CA PRO A 78 19.73 -2.72 -30.05
C PRO A 78 18.31 -3.21 -29.73
N ALA A 79 17.33 -2.73 -30.50
CA ALA A 79 15.96 -3.24 -30.45
C ALA A 79 16.02 -4.77 -30.38
N VAL A 80 15.36 -5.38 -29.39
CA VAL A 80 15.31 -6.84 -29.29
C VAL A 80 14.56 -7.32 -30.52
N PRO A 81 15.23 -7.91 -31.54
CA PRO A 81 14.54 -8.27 -32.76
C PRO A 81 13.62 -9.44 -32.41
N VAL A 82 12.31 -9.23 -32.53
CA VAL A 82 11.35 -10.33 -32.50
C VAL A 82 11.48 -11.01 -33.85
N VAL A 83 12.21 -12.12 -33.89
CA VAL A 83 12.25 -12.98 -35.07
C VAL A 83 10.88 -13.63 -35.17
N GLY A 84 10.10 -13.17 -36.14
CA GLY A 84 8.81 -13.74 -36.51
C GLY A 84 8.67 -13.65 -38.04
N SER A 85 8.12 -14.68 -38.66
CA SER A 85 8.02 -14.76 -40.12
C SER A 85 6.77 -14.08 -40.70
N GLN A 86 5.81 -13.67 -39.86
CA GLN A 86 4.51 -13.17 -40.31
C GLN A 86 3.99 -12.03 -39.42
N MET A 87 3.42 -10.98 -40.04
CA MET A 87 2.67 -9.95 -39.31
C MET A 87 1.43 -10.59 -38.69
N CYS A 88 1.17 -10.29 -37.41
CA CYS A 88 -0.05 -10.74 -36.78
C CYS A 88 -1.26 -10.06 -37.42
N GLU A 89 -2.41 -10.73 -37.33
CA GLU A 89 -3.73 -10.12 -37.53
C GLU A 89 -4.12 -9.17 -36.37
N TYR A 90 -3.14 -8.63 -35.64
CA TYR A 90 -3.38 -7.69 -34.56
C TYR A 90 -3.87 -6.36 -35.10
N PRO A 91 -4.82 -5.69 -34.41
CA PRO A 91 -5.29 -4.39 -34.84
C PRO A 91 -4.15 -3.38 -34.83
N GLU A 92 -4.17 -2.45 -35.78
CA GLU A 92 -3.12 -1.47 -35.96
C GLU A 92 -2.87 -0.69 -34.66
N PHE A 93 -1.61 -0.66 -34.22
CA PHE A 93 -1.26 -0.09 -32.92
C PHE A 93 -1.38 1.44 -32.91
N MET A 94 -0.94 2.11 -33.98
CA MET A 94 -0.88 3.58 -34.02
C MET A 94 -2.23 4.29 -33.90
N PRO A 95 -3.30 3.84 -34.59
CA PRO A 95 -4.64 4.42 -34.37
C PRO A 95 -5.07 4.32 -32.90
N ILE A 96 -4.88 3.16 -32.27
CA ILE A 96 -5.24 2.92 -30.87
C ILE A 96 -4.41 3.79 -29.93
N PHE A 97 -3.10 3.90 -30.19
CA PHE A 97 -2.18 4.74 -29.42
C PHE A 97 -2.57 6.21 -29.51
N ASN A 98 -2.85 6.70 -30.73
CA ASN A 98 -3.24 8.08 -30.96
C ASN A 98 -4.57 8.40 -30.26
N ASP A 99 -5.59 7.56 -30.41
CA ASP A 99 -6.89 7.78 -29.78
C ASP A 99 -6.82 7.74 -28.24
N SER A 100 -6.05 6.80 -27.68
CA SER A 100 -5.91 6.64 -26.23
C SER A 100 -5.14 7.79 -25.57
N THR A 101 -4.19 8.38 -26.29
CA THR A 101 -3.33 9.46 -25.76
C THR A 101 -3.84 10.86 -26.11
N ARG A 102 -4.67 11.01 -27.15
CA ARG A 102 -5.24 12.30 -27.60
C ARG A 102 -5.92 13.08 -26.48
N ILE A 103 -6.71 12.40 -25.65
CA ILE A 103 -7.43 13.02 -24.52
C ILE A 103 -6.46 13.74 -23.57
N PHE A 104 -5.26 13.18 -23.36
CA PHE A 104 -4.25 13.77 -22.48
C PHE A 104 -3.51 14.94 -23.13
N LEU A 105 -3.32 14.90 -24.45
CA LEU A 105 -2.70 15.98 -25.22
C LEU A 105 -3.58 17.21 -25.32
N GLU A 106 -4.85 17.02 -25.68
CA GLU A 106 -5.82 18.11 -25.85
C GLU A 106 -5.97 18.92 -24.56
N HIS A 107 -5.93 18.24 -23.42
CA HIS A 107 -6.11 18.85 -22.11
C HIS A 107 -4.80 19.28 -21.42
N ARG A 108 -3.65 19.17 -22.10
CA ARG A 108 -2.31 19.43 -21.53
C ARG A 108 -2.13 18.79 -20.15
N SER A 109 -2.58 17.55 -20.01
CA SER A 109 -2.55 16.86 -18.73
C SER A 109 -1.12 16.59 -18.30
N SER A 110 -0.80 16.86 -17.04
CA SER A 110 0.47 16.45 -16.42
C SER A 110 0.71 14.93 -16.46
N ARG A 111 -0.32 14.14 -16.80
CA ARG A 111 -0.26 12.68 -16.94
C ARG A 111 0.00 12.21 -18.37
N ILE A 112 0.23 13.09 -19.34
CA ILE A 112 0.52 12.67 -20.73
C ILE A 112 1.71 11.73 -20.80
N THR A 113 2.79 12.03 -20.08
CA THR A 113 4.00 11.20 -20.02
C THR A 113 3.66 9.77 -19.59
N TRP A 114 2.83 9.64 -18.57
CA TRP A 114 2.40 8.35 -18.07
C TRP A 114 1.42 7.63 -19.00
N ALA A 115 0.56 8.35 -19.74
CA ALA A 115 -0.28 7.77 -20.78
C ALA A 115 0.55 7.22 -21.96
N LEU A 116 1.56 7.98 -22.41
CA LEU A 116 2.53 7.52 -23.42
C LEU A 116 3.27 6.28 -22.93
N GLU A 117 3.64 6.24 -21.64
CA GLU A 117 4.35 5.11 -21.05
C GLU A 117 3.48 3.84 -20.98
N LYS A 118 2.21 3.97 -20.55
CA LYS A 118 1.36 2.82 -20.24
C LYS A 118 0.56 2.27 -21.42
N THR A 119 0.27 3.07 -22.44
CA THR A 119 -0.51 2.63 -23.62
C THR A 119 0.07 1.42 -24.35
N PRO A 120 1.38 1.37 -24.65
CA PRO A 120 1.98 0.21 -25.32
C PRO A 120 1.88 -1.06 -24.47
N ILE A 121 2.00 -0.91 -23.15
CA ILE A 121 1.90 -2.01 -22.21
C ILE A 121 0.46 -2.55 -22.14
N GLN A 122 -0.53 -1.64 -22.07
CA GLN A 122 -1.94 -2.03 -22.11
C GLN A 122 -2.33 -2.65 -23.45
N TYR A 123 -1.75 -2.21 -24.56
CA TYR A 123 -1.97 -2.83 -25.87
C TYR A 123 -1.54 -4.29 -25.90
N LEU A 124 -0.28 -4.60 -25.56
CA LEU A 124 0.20 -5.99 -25.55
C LEU A 124 -0.60 -6.88 -24.60
N ARG A 125 -1.01 -6.32 -23.47
CA ARG A 125 -1.91 -6.97 -22.54
C ARG A 125 -3.25 -7.29 -23.19
N CYS A 126 -3.95 -6.30 -23.75
CA CYS A 126 -5.27 -6.46 -24.32
C CYS A 126 -5.25 -7.45 -25.49
N VAL A 127 -4.23 -7.41 -26.34
CA VAL A 127 -4.00 -8.38 -27.41
C VAL A 127 -3.85 -9.81 -26.88
N THR A 128 -3.23 -9.98 -25.70
CA THR A 128 -3.05 -11.31 -25.08
C THR A 128 -4.32 -11.83 -24.41
N GLN A 129 -5.19 -10.95 -23.92
CA GLN A 129 -6.29 -11.30 -23.02
C GLN A 129 -7.68 -11.26 -23.67
N ARG A 130 -7.83 -10.50 -24.76
CA ARG A 130 -9.12 -10.22 -25.39
C ARG A 130 -9.11 -10.66 -26.85
N LYS A 131 -10.30 -10.79 -27.42
CA LYS A 131 -10.45 -10.99 -28.87
C LYS A 131 -9.95 -9.74 -29.61
N LEU A 132 -9.48 -9.92 -30.84
CA LEU A 132 -8.88 -8.86 -31.66
C LEU A 132 -9.82 -7.65 -31.82
N GLU A 133 -11.10 -7.91 -32.02
CA GLU A 133 -12.17 -6.89 -32.12
C GLU A 133 -12.38 -6.05 -30.85
N GLU A 134 -12.02 -6.60 -29.68
CA GLU A 134 -12.18 -5.93 -28.38
C GLU A 134 -10.92 -5.18 -27.92
N VAL A 135 -9.79 -5.33 -28.62
CA VAL A 135 -8.50 -4.76 -28.17
C VAL A 135 -8.56 -3.24 -28.06
N ASN A 136 -9.12 -2.55 -29.06
CA ASN A 136 -9.20 -1.07 -29.02
C ASN A 136 -10.03 -0.59 -27.81
N SER A 137 -11.20 -1.20 -27.62
CA SER A 137 -12.06 -0.97 -26.45
C SER A 137 -11.31 -1.24 -25.13
N CYS A 138 -10.60 -2.36 -25.04
CA CYS A 138 -9.82 -2.73 -23.86
C CYS A 138 -8.71 -1.73 -23.55
N VAL A 139 -7.95 -1.27 -24.55
CA VAL A 139 -6.86 -0.31 -24.36
C VAL A 139 -7.44 1.04 -23.94
N SER A 140 -8.43 1.55 -24.68
CA SER A 140 -9.05 2.85 -24.40
C SER A 140 -9.68 2.89 -23.01
N THR A 141 -10.44 1.86 -22.63
CA THR A 141 -11.05 1.77 -21.29
C THR A 141 -10.00 1.66 -20.18
N THR A 142 -8.93 0.89 -20.38
CA THR A 142 -7.88 0.74 -19.36
C THR A 142 -7.02 2.00 -19.23
N ILE A 143 -6.74 2.69 -20.33
CA ILE A 143 -6.06 3.99 -20.33
C ILE A 143 -6.93 5.08 -19.68
N ARG A 144 -8.25 5.06 -19.89
CA ARG A 144 -9.16 5.93 -19.14
C ARG A 144 -9.12 5.62 -17.64
N LYS A 145 -9.11 4.34 -17.24
CA LYS A 145 -8.97 3.91 -15.84
C LYS A 145 -7.69 4.44 -15.16
N LEU A 146 -6.60 4.48 -15.91
CA LEU A 146 -5.33 5.07 -15.47
C LEU A 146 -5.50 6.52 -15.03
N GLN A 147 -6.34 7.33 -15.70
CA GLN A 147 -6.51 8.75 -15.36
C GLN A 147 -6.86 9.01 -13.90
N TRP A 148 -7.56 8.09 -13.26
CA TRP A 148 -8.12 8.28 -11.94
C TRP A 148 -7.58 7.33 -10.87
N LEU A 149 -7.02 6.17 -11.23
CA LEU A 149 -6.38 5.29 -10.25
C LEU A 149 -4.93 5.70 -9.97
N PRO A 150 -4.44 5.54 -8.73
CA PRO A 150 -3.02 5.65 -8.40
C PRO A 150 -2.17 4.64 -9.20
N PRO A 151 -0.98 5.04 -9.69
CA PRO A 151 -0.10 4.18 -10.49
C PRO A 151 0.33 2.89 -9.76
N GLY A 152 0.40 2.91 -8.43
CA GLY A 152 0.72 1.72 -7.62
C GLY A 152 -0.38 0.65 -7.57
N LEU A 153 -1.57 0.90 -8.11
CA LEU A 153 -2.65 -0.09 -8.14
C LEU A 153 -2.64 -0.96 -9.41
N PHE A 154 -1.78 -0.63 -10.38
CA PHE A 154 -1.66 -1.36 -11.63
C PHE A 154 -0.71 -2.52 -11.47
N VAL A 155 -1.24 -3.73 -11.51
CA VAL A 155 -0.46 -4.95 -11.34
C VAL A 155 -0.66 -5.82 -12.56
N TYR A 156 0.33 -5.86 -13.44
CA TYR A 156 0.32 -6.77 -14.58
C TYR A 156 1.40 -7.83 -14.42
N GLY A 157 0.98 -9.10 -14.53
CA GLY A 157 1.88 -10.26 -14.51
C GLY A 157 1.99 -11.00 -15.82
N GLY A 158 1.27 -10.60 -16.88
CA GLY A 158 1.36 -11.29 -18.18
C GLY A 158 0.51 -12.55 -18.33
N GLY A 159 -0.43 -12.81 -17.42
CA GLY A 159 -1.35 -13.93 -17.55
C GLY A 159 -2.38 -13.72 -18.68
N LYS A 160 -2.72 -14.79 -19.42
CA LYS A 160 -3.82 -14.80 -20.41
C LYS A 160 -5.18 -14.57 -19.78
N SER A 161 -5.35 -14.99 -18.53
CA SER A 161 -6.56 -14.79 -17.74
C SER A 161 -6.20 -14.12 -16.42
N CYS A 162 -7.02 -13.17 -15.98
CA CYS A 162 -6.84 -12.54 -14.69
C CYS A 162 -7.43 -13.42 -13.59
N PRO A 163 -6.70 -13.62 -12.47
CA PRO A 163 -7.23 -14.35 -11.33
C PRO A 163 -8.49 -13.66 -10.81
N ARG A 164 -9.50 -14.46 -10.47
CA ARG A 164 -10.79 -13.94 -10.03
C ARG A 164 -10.62 -13.20 -8.70
N LEU A 165 -11.18 -11.99 -8.63
CA LEU A 165 -11.33 -11.17 -7.42
C LEU A 165 -11.86 -11.97 -6.22
N SER A 166 -12.78 -12.91 -6.48
CA SER A 166 -13.36 -13.80 -5.48
C SER A 166 -12.32 -14.57 -4.68
N ILE A 167 -11.15 -14.89 -5.25
CA ILE A 167 -10.08 -15.63 -4.56
C ILE A 167 -9.45 -14.78 -3.46
N LEU A 168 -9.13 -13.52 -3.74
CA LEU A 168 -8.55 -12.62 -2.74
C LEU A 168 -9.55 -12.32 -1.63
N ILE A 169 -10.82 -12.08 -1.99
CA ILE A 169 -11.90 -11.84 -1.03
C ILE A 169 -12.11 -13.09 -0.15
N ALA A 170 -12.21 -14.27 -0.75
CA ALA A 170 -12.40 -15.52 -0.02
C ALA A 170 -11.23 -15.81 0.93
N SER A 171 -9.99 -15.59 0.50
CA SER A 171 -8.81 -15.73 1.36
C SER A 171 -8.81 -14.73 2.52
N THR A 172 -9.18 -13.48 2.26
CA THR A 172 -9.27 -12.46 3.31
C THR A 172 -10.34 -12.83 4.33
N MET A 173 -11.52 -13.27 3.88
CA MET A 173 -12.59 -13.75 4.76
C MET A 173 -12.16 -14.98 5.56
N LEU A 174 -11.47 -15.92 4.94
CA LEU A 174 -10.93 -17.11 5.62
C LEU A 174 -9.93 -16.73 6.71
N ASN A 175 -9.00 -15.81 6.43
CA ASN A 175 -8.03 -15.33 7.43
C ASN A 175 -8.73 -14.63 8.62
N ILE A 176 -9.76 -13.82 8.35
CA ILE A 176 -10.60 -13.20 9.39
C ILE A 176 -11.30 -14.27 10.24
N LEU A 177 -11.88 -15.30 9.61
CA LEU A 177 -12.54 -16.40 10.32
C LEU A 177 -11.57 -17.20 11.18
N ILE A 178 -10.36 -17.48 10.68
CA ILE A 178 -9.30 -18.17 11.45
C ILE A 178 -8.95 -17.37 12.70
N GLU A 179 -8.79 -16.04 12.58
CA GLU A 179 -8.48 -15.21 13.75
C GLU A 179 -9.65 -15.12 14.75
N ILE A 180 -10.89 -15.04 14.28
CA ILE A 180 -12.07 -15.05 15.15
C ILE A 180 -12.16 -16.40 15.89
N ALA A 181 -12.00 -17.52 15.17
CA ALA A 181 -12.00 -18.86 15.77
C ALA A 181 -10.90 -19.00 16.83
N HIS A 182 -9.70 -18.47 16.56
CA HIS A 182 -8.61 -18.42 17.53
C HIS A 182 -9.01 -17.65 18.80
N VAL A 183 -9.59 -16.47 18.68
CA VAL A 183 -10.02 -15.69 19.86
C VAL A 183 -11.13 -16.40 20.63
N CYS A 184 -12.05 -17.08 19.95
CA CYS A 184 -13.07 -17.90 20.60
C CYS A 184 -12.45 -19.07 21.39
N LEU A 185 -11.45 -19.75 20.83
CA LEU A 185 -10.69 -20.79 21.52
C LEU A 185 -9.95 -20.23 22.73
N GLU A 186 -9.38 -19.03 22.61
CA GLU A 186 -8.71 -18.35 23.71
C GLU A 186 -9.66 -17.95 24.84
N ILE A 187 -10.85 -17.43 24.49
CA ILE A 187 -11.91 -17.15 25.47
C ILE A 187 -12.33 -18.42 26.20
N TRP A 188 -12.50 -19.52 25.46
CA TRP A 188 -12.86 -20.81 26.03
C TRP A 188 -11.76 -21.35 26.95
N TRP A 189 -10.49 -21.26 26.54
CA TRP A 189 -9.35 -21.70 27.32
C TRP A 189 -9.18 -20.86 28.59
N TYR A 190 -9.28 -19.53 28.47
CA TYR A 190 -9.21 -18.61 29.59
C TYR A 190 -10.29 -18.87 30.64
N LYS A 191 -11.52 -19.21 30.21
CA LYS A 191 -12.60 -19.61 31.14
C LYS A 191 -12.25 -20.87 31.94
N ARG A 192 -11.47 -21.80 31.36
CA ARG A 192 -11.02 -23.02 32.04
C ARG A 192 -9.81 -22.79 32.95
N ARG A 193 -8.90 -21.91 32.53
CA ARG A 193 -7.67 -21.58 33.25
C ARG A 193 -7.47 -20.07 33.24
N PRO A 194 -7.98 -19.34 34.24
CA PRO A 194 -7.79 -17.89 34.31
C PRO A 194 -6.30 -17.58 34.51
N THR A 195 -5.63 -17.23 33.42
CA THR A 195 -4.27 -16.69 33.43
C THR A 195 -4.33 -15.18 33.67
N GLU A 196 -3.22 -14.55 34.07
CA GLU A 196 -3.23 -13.11 34.34
C GLU A 196 -3.61 -12.26 33.11
N LYS A 197 -4.28 -11.13 33.35
CA LYS A 197 -4.95 -10.28 32.35
C LYS A 197 -4.03 -9.31 31.59
N TYR A 198 -2.74 -9.62 31.48
CA TYR A 198 -1.73 -8.64 31.08
C TYR A 198 -1.37 -8.69 29.60
N PHE A 199 -0.74 -7.59 29.18
CA PHE A 199 -0.02 -7.45 27.92
C PHE A 199 1.00 -8.59 27.77
N SER A 200 0.89 -9.39 26.70
CA SER A 200 1.85 -10.45 26.35
C SER A 200 2.64 -10.10 25.09
N TRP A 201 3.96 -10.19 25.14
CA TRP A 201 4.80 -9.85 23.99
C TRP A 201 4.74 -10.89 22.88
N VAL A 202 4.45 -12.14 23.23
CA VAL A 202 4.15 -13.18 22.24
C VAL A 202 2.94 -12.79 21.39
N GLU A 203 1.90 -12.23 22.02
CA GLU A 203 0.72 -11.73 21.31
C GLU A 203 1.02 -10.49 20.45
N LEU A 204 1.89 -9.59 20.93
CA LEU A 204 2.32 -8.46 20.11
C LEU A 204 3.11 -8.95 18.88
N CYS A 205 4.04 -9.89 19.05
CA CYS A 205 4.76 -10.50 17.94
C CYS A 205 3.83 -11.21 16.96
N ARG A 206 2.86 -11.98 17.47
CA ARG A 206 1.83 -12.61 16.64
C ARG A 206 1.08 -11.54 15.84
N ALA A 207 0.59 -10.49 16.49
CA ALA A 207 -0.11 -9.39 15.84
C ALA A 207 0.79 -8.71 14.78
N LEU A 208 2.08 -8.52 15.04
CA LEU A 208 3.04 -7.95 14.09
C LEU A 208 3.27 -8.85 12.87
N ILE A 209 3.40 -10.16 13.06
CA ILE A 209 3.54 -11.10 11.94
C ILE A 209 2.27 -11.08 11.08
N LEU A 210 1.09 -11.08 11.70
CA LEU A 210 -0.19 -11.00 10.97
C LEU A 210 -0.40 -9.62 10.31
N GLY A 211 0.06 -8.55 10.96
CA GLY A 211 -0.10 -7.17 10.50
C GLY A 211 0.90 -6.74 9.42
N PHE A 212 2.15 -7.21 9.47
CA PHE A 212 3.20 -6.83 8.52
C PHE A 212 3.79 -8.03 7.79
N GLY A 213 4.09 -9.11 8.50
CA GLY A 213 4.75 -10.31 7.94
C GLY A 213 3.92 -10.96 6.82
N VAL A 214 2.64 -11.20 7.06
CA VAL A 214 1.73 -11.81 6.06
C VAL A 214 1.58 -10.91 4.83
N PRO A 215 1.23 -9.61 4.94
CA PRO A 215 1.20 -8.71 3.78
C PRO A 215 2.52 -8.61 3.03
N LEU A 216 3.65 -8.60 3.73
CA LEU A 216 4.99 -8.55 3.11
C LEU A 216 5.28 -9.82 2.32
N LEU A 217 4.95 -11.00 2.88
CA LEU A 217 5.11 -12.27 2.18
C LEU A 217 4.23 -12.33 0.93
N MET A 218 2.97 -11.89 1.04
CA MET A 218 2.04 -11.82 -0.09
C MET A 218 2.55 -10.86 -1.16
N ALA A 219 3.02 -9.69 -0.77
CA ALA A 219 3.61 -8.68 -1.66
C ALA A 219 4.85 -9.23 -2.38
N PHE A 220 5.71 -9.95 -1.67
CA PHE A 220 6.92 -10.54 -2.22
C PHE A 220 6.62 -11.70 -3.19
N ALA A 221 5.66 -12.56 -2.84
CA ALA A 221 5.18 -13.61 -3.73
C ALA A 221 4.56 -13.02 -5.01
N LEU A 222 3.80 -11.94 -4.86
CA LEU A 222 3.20 -11.24 -5.99
C LEU A 222 4.25 -10.53 -6.85
N SER A 223 5.24 -9.86 -6.25
CA SER A 223 6.28 -9.11 -6.97
C SER A 223 7.15 -10.02 -7.82
N LYS A 224 7.36 -11.28 -7.40
CA LYS A 224 8.05 -12.29 -8.21
C LYS A 224 7.27 -12.72 -9.45
N SER A 225 5.94 -12.59 -9.41
CA SER A 225 5.03 -12.96 -10.50
C SER A 225 4.58 -11.79 -11.36
N SER A 226 4.87 -10.56 -10.93
CA SER A 226 4.47 -9.34 -11.64
C SER A 226 5.66 -8.75 -12.40
N VAL A 227 5.40 -8.29 -13.61
CA VAL A 227 6.44 -7.69 -14.46
C VAL A 227 6.63 -6.21 -14.14
N GLU A 228 5.54 -5.53 -13.79
CA GLU A 228 5.54 -4.07 -13.57
C GLU A 228 5.61 -3.66 -12.10
N ASN A 229 5.25 -4.55 -11.19
CA ASN A 229 4.84 -4.08 -9.87
C ASN A 229 6.03 -3.92 -8.94
N SER A 230 6.15 -2.72 -8.37
CA SER A 230 7.09 -2.53 -7.26
C SER A 230 6.62 -3.32 -6.05
N LEU A 231 7.58 -3.88 -5.30
CA LEU A 231 7.29 -4.53 -4.02
C LEU A 231 6.52 -3.58 -3.08
N ILE A 232 6.86 -2.30 -3.13
CA ILE A 232 6.23 -1.22 -2.34
C ILE A 232 4.75 -1.06 -2.69
N ALA A 233 4.41 -1.03 -3.98
CA ALA A 233 3.03 -0.94 -4.46
C ALA A 233 2.21 -2.18 -4.04
N SER A 234 2.77 -3.38 -4.25
CA SER A 234 2.15 -4.64 -3.82
C SER A 234 1.91 -4.65 -2.31
N LEU A 235 2.91 -4.22 -1.54
CA LEU A 235 2.82 -4.12 -0.08
C LEU A 235 1.75 -3.12 0.35
N GLY A 236 1.66 -1.97 -0.30
CA GLY A 236 0.60 -1.00 -0.06
C GLY A 236 -0.80 -1.61 -0.22
N ILE A 237 -1.03 -2.37 -1.30
CA ILE A 237 -2.31 -3.07 -1.53
C ILE A 237 -2.59 -4.08 -0.42
N PHE A 238 -1.62 -4.92 -0.05
CA PHE A 238 -1.84 -5.96 0.97
C PHE A 238 -1.91 -5.41 2.39
N LEU A 239 -1.31 -4.26 2.69
CA LEU A 239 -1.51 -3.60 3.99
C LEU A 239 -2.90 -2.95 4.11
N MET A 240 -3.55 -2.66 2.98
CA MET A 240 -4.93 -2.19 2.92
C MET A 240 -5.96 -3.32 2.98
N THR A 241 -5.55 -4.60 3.06
CA THR A 241 -6.52 -5.69 3.21
C THR A 241 -7.24 -5.61 4.55
N PRO A 242 -8.56 -5.82 4.58
CA PRO A 242 -9.34 -5.86 5.82
C PRO A 242 -8.78 -6.85 6.84
N ARG A 243 -8.86 -6.49 8.12
CA ARG A 243 -8.40 -7.33 9.24
C ARG A 243 -9.41 -7.45 10.34
N SER A 244 -9.41 -8.59 11.02
CA SER A 244 -10.22 -8.90 12.18
C SER A 244 -9.89 -8.08 13.43
N ALA A 245 -8.86 -7.23 13.41
CA ALA A 245 -8.37 -6.47 14.56
C ALA A 245 -9.45 -5.83 15.46
N PRO A 246 -10.42 -5.04 14.94
CA PRO A 246 -11.47 -4.44 15.78
C PRO A 246 -12.45 -5.47 16.36
N ILE A 247 -12.75 -6.55 15.62
CA ILE A 247 -13.62 -7.64 16.10
C ILE A 247 -12.91 -8.40 17.23
N VAL A 248 -11.63 -8.73 17.01
CA VAL A 248 -10.77 -9.38 17.99
C VAL A 248 -10.66 -8.54 19.25
N ALA A 249 -10.43 -7.23 19.12
CA ALA A 249 -10.34 -6.31 20.24
C ALA A 249 -11.68 -6.13 20.98
N LEU A 250 -12.80 -6.09 20.26
CA LEU A 250 -14.13 -6.07 20.87
C LEU A 250 -14.34 -7.31 21.74
N LEU A 251 -14.14 -8.50 21.17
CA LEU A 251 -14.31 -9.77 21.88
C LEU A 251 -13.35 -9.89 23.07
N SER A 252 -12.07 -9.56 22.88
CA SER A 252 -11.09 -9.63 23.96
C SER A 252 -11.39 -8.62 25.08
N GLY A 253 -11.82 -7.40 24.72
CA GLY A 253 -12.18 -6.37 25.69
C GLY A 253 -13.34 -6.78 26.60
N ILE A 254 -14.28 -7.58 26.08
CA ILE A 254 -15.40 -8.14 26.85
C ILE A 254 -14.97 -9.35 27.68
N PHE A 255 -14.20 -10.29 27.11
CA PHE A 255 -13.99 -11.61 27.72
C PHE A 255 -12.59 -11.91 28.28
N LEU A 256 -11.52 -11.38 27.66
CA LEU A 256 -10.13 -11.72 27.99
C LEU A 256 -9.39 -10.60 28.74
N GLY A 257 -9.89 -9.37 28.65
CA GLY A 257 -9.24 -8.16 29.13
C GLY A 257 -8.74 -7.28 27.99
N LYS A 258 -8.53 -5.99 28.30
CA LYS A 258 -8.19 -4.95 27.31
C LYS A 258 -6.74 -4.96 26.84
N GLY A 259 -5.83 -5.62 27.59
CA GLY A 259 -4.41 -5.70 27.23
C GLY A 259 -4.20 -6.37 25.87
N PHE A 260 -4.84 -7.53 25.68
CA PHE A 260 -4.81 -8.30 24.44
C PHE A 260 -5.36 -7.50 23.26
N GLY A 261 -6.56 -6.92 23.41
CA GLY A 261 -7.18 -6.13 22.34
C GLY A 261 -6.35 -4.90 21.99
N SER A 262 -5.77 -4.22 22.98
CA SER A 262 -4.92 -3.03 22.75
C SER A 262 -3.71 -3.35 21.88
N GLN A 263 -3.11 -4.53 22.01
CA GLN A 263 -1.95 -4.94 21.19
C GLN A 263 -2.34 -5.12 19.72
N VAL A 264 -3.47 -5.78 19.48
CA VAL A 264 -3.98 -6.01 18.13
C VAL A 264 -4.37 -4.68 17.48
N LEU A 265 -5.03 -3.78 18.22
CA LEU A 265 -5.34 -2.43 17.74
C LEU A 265 -4.08 -1.59 17.50
N LEU A 266 -3.05 -1.73 18.34
CA LEU A 266 -1.77 -1.02 18.17
C LEU A 266 -1.13 -1.38 16.83
N VAL A 267 -0.99 -2.69 16.56
CA VAL A 267 -0.39 -3.14 15.31
C VAL A 267 -1.24 -2.76 14.11
N ASP A 268 -2.57 -2.86 14.21
CA ASP A 268 -3.43 -2.48 13.09
C ASP A 268 -3.38 -0.96 12.81
N SER A 269 -3.18 -0.15 13.86
CA SER A 269 -2.96 1.30 13.72
C SER A 269 -1.63 1.58 13.01
N LEU A 270 -0.57 0.89 13.43
CA LEU A 270 0.75 0.95 12.79
C LEU A 270 0.67 0.60 11.31
N VAL A 271 -0.11 -0.42 10.97
CA VAL A 271 -0.29 -0.79 9.58
C VAL A 271 -1.07 0.29 8.82
N SER A 272 -2.17 0.82 9.36
CA SER A 272 -2.86 1.94 8.70
C SER A 272 -1.96 3.15 8.44
N ILE A 273 -1.03 3.45 9.37
CA ILE A 273 0.00 4.48 9.19
C ILE A 273 0.98 4.08 8.09
N ALA A 274 1.47 2.84 8.09
CA ALA A 274 2.39 2.36 7.06
C ALA A 274 1.75 2.39 5.67
N SER A 275 0.48 1.97 5.56
CA SER A 275 -0.29 2.05 4.32
C SER A 275 -0.47 3.49 3.85
N PHE A 276 -0.67 4.42 4.79
CA PHE A 276 -0.75 5.85 4.49
C PHE A 276 0.53 6.38 3.83
N PHE A 277 1.71 6.00 4.35
CA PHE A 277 2.99 6.42 3.78
C PHE A 277 3.32 5.70 2.46
N LEU A 278 3.16 4.37 2.41
CA LEU A 278 3.57 3.56 1.26
C LEU A 278 2.76 3.86 0.00
N MET A 279 1.49 4.20 0.15
CA MET A 279 0.67 4.54 -1.00
C MET A 279 1.04 5.91 -1.59
N GLY A 280 1.83 6.75 -0.90
CA GLY A 280 2.16 8.12 -1.35
C GLY A 280 0.92 9.02 -1.54
N THR A 281 -0.25 8.49 -1.21
CA THR A 281 -1.56 8.97 -1.61
C THR A 281 -1.99 10.18 -0.80
N PHE A 282 -1.27 10.61 0.24
CA PHE A 282 -1.67 11.79 0.99
C PHE A 282 -1.72 13.04 0.09
N THR A 283 -0.67 13.28 -0.69
CA THR A 283 -0.65 14.44 -1.59
C THR A 283 -1.60 14.27 -2.78
N ASP A 284 -1.80 13.04 -3.26
CA ASP A 284 -2.68 12.78 -4.39
C ASP A 284 -4.17 12.72 -4.01
N MET A 285 -4.51 12.32 -2.78
CA MET A 285 -5.87 12.38 -2.25
C MET A 285 -6.27 13.78 -1.82
N LEU A 286 -5.38 14.53 -1.14
CA LEU A 286 -5.69 15.90 -0.74
C LEU A 286 -5.85 16.83 -1.94
N LYS A 287 -5.15 16.56 -3.04
CA LYS A 287 -5.32 17.31 -4.29
C LYS A 287 -6.61 16.94 -5.03
N GLY A 288 -7.39 15.99 -4.51
CA GLY A 288 -8.54 15.40 -5.19
C GLY A 288 -8.13 14.66 -6.46
N PRO A 289 -9.10 14.12 -7.22
CA PRO A 289 -8.81 13.71 -8.59
C PRO A 289 -8.23 14.92 -9.34
N ARG A 290 -6.94 14.88 -9.70
CA ARG A 290 -6.25 15.94 -10.47
C ARG A 290 -6.77 16.08 -11.91
N VAL A 291 -7.94 15.51 -12.18
CA VAL A 291 -8.61 15.58 -13.47
C VAL A 291 -9.36 16.90 -13.47
N PRO A 292 -9.13 17.79 -14.46
CA PRO A 292 -9.91 19.01 -14.62
C PRO A 292 -11.41 18.67 -14.50
N PRO A 293 -12.23 19.50 -13.82
CA PRO A 293 -13.66 19.23 -13.63
C PRO A 293 -14.40 18.92 -14.94
N SER A 294 -13.93 19.51 -16.05
CA SER A 294 -14.45 19.29 -17.41
C SER A 294 -14.29 17.86 -17.94
N ILE A 295 -13.27 17.12 -17.50
CA ILE A 295 -13.02 15.72 -17.90
C ILE A 295 -13.57 14.76 -16.84
N ALA A 296 -13.51 15.15 -15.56
CA ALA A 296 -13.97 14.35 -14.43
C ALA A 296 -15.49 14.11 -14.45
N ALA A 297 -16.26 15.06 -14.98
CA ALA A 297 -17.72 15.01 -14.95
C ALA A 297 -18.35 14.04 -15.97
N VAL A 298 -17.63 13.63 -17.02
CA VAL A 298 -18.27 12.92 -18.15
C VAL A 298 -18.30 11.40 -17.97
N ASP A 299 -17.33 10.78 -17.29
CA ASP A 299 -17.20 9.30 -17.24
C ASP A 299 -16.64 8.73 -15.91
N GLN A 300 -16.56 9.50 -14.81
CA GLN A 300 -16.05 8.93 -13.56
C GLN A 300 -17.01 7.88 -12.98
N PRO A 301 -16.56 6.63 -12.77
CA PRO A 301 -17.43 5.62 -12.18
C PRO A 301 -17.74 6.00 -10.73
N ALA A 302 -19.00 5.81 -10.32
CA ALA A 302 -19.44 6.03 -8.93
C ALA A 302 -18.60 5.23 -7.90
N GLU A 303 -17.97 4.13 -8.35
CA GLU A 303 -17.05 3.30 -7.59
C GLU A 303 -15.81 4.09 -7.10
N LEU A 304 -15.34 5.09 -7.87
CA LEU A 304 -14.15 5.86 -7.53
C LEU A 304 -14.35 6.71 -6.27
N ALA A 305 -15.52 7.31 -6.11
CA ALA A 305 -15.86 8.03 -4.88
C ALA A 305 -15.77 7.10 -3.65
N ARG A 306 -16.18 5.83 -3.81
CA ARG A 306 -16.09 4.81 -2.75
C ARG A 306 -14.65 4.35 -2.51
N VAL A 307 -13.82 4.29 -3.56
CA VAL A 307 -12.37 4.04 -3.42
C VAL A 307 -11.74 5.12 -2.55
N TYR A 308 -11.95 6.40 -2.86
CA TYR A 308 -11.38 7.51 -2.10
C TYR A 308 -11.92 7.57 -0.67
N LEU A 309 -13.23 7.34 -0.49
CA LEU A 309 -13.82 7.28 0.85
C LEU A 309 -13.24 6.11 1.66
N GLY A 310 -13.11 4.92 1.08
CA GLY A 310 -12.50 3.76 1.74
C GLY A 310 -11.04 4.02 2.11
N LEU A 311 -10.30 4.66 1.22
CA LEU A 311 -8.90 5.03 1.43
C LEU A 311 -8.75 6.09 2.53
N PHE A 312 -9.62 7.10 2.56
CA PHE A 312 -9.71 8.08 3.63
C PHE A 312 -10.00 7.40 4.98
N LEU A 313 -11.06 6.59 5.07
CA LEU A 313 -11.43 5.87 6.28
C LEU A 313 -10.30 4.97 6.81
N THR A 314 -9.59 4.27 5.90
CA THR A 314 -8.47 3.40 6.27
C THR A 314 -7.30 4.18 6.86
N THR A 315 -7.09 5.40 6.39
CA THR A 315 -5.94 6.24 6.74
C THR A 315 -6.22 7.23 7.87
N ILE A 316 -7.43 7.26 8.44
CA ILE A 316 -7.77 8.15 9.58
C ILE A 316 -6.75 8.09 10.72
N PRO A 317 -6.28 6.91 11.19
CA PRO A 317 -5.27 6.88 12.25
C PRO A 317 -3.95 7.53 11.83
N GLY A 318 -3.53 7.31 10.58
CA GLY A 318 -2.38 7.98 9.98
C GLY A 318 -2.56 9.48 9.90
N PHE A 319 -3.75 9.96 9.52
CA PHE A 319 -4.10 11.36 9.50
C PHE A 319 -4.05 11.99 10.90
N ALA A 320 -4.63 11.33 11.90
CA ALA A 320 -4.60 11.82 13.29
C ALA A 320 -3.16 11.93 13.82
N ILE A 321 -2.31 10.95 13.52
CA ILE A 321 -0.89 10.96 13.93
C ILE A 321 -0.09 11.98 13.13
N GLY A 322 -0.35 12.13 11.84
CA GLY A 322 0.26 13.15 10.99
C GLY A 322 -0.14 14.57 11.41
N ALA A 323 -1.41 14.77 11.78
CA ALA A 323 -1.90 16.03 12.34
C ALA A 323 -1.26 16.32 13.69
N LEU A 324 -1.15 15.31 14.57
CA LEU A 324 -0.47 15.45 15.85
C LEU A 324 1.03 15.74 15.67
N TYR A 325 1.70 15.12 14.70
CA TYR A 325 3.08 15.42 14.29
C TYR A 325 3.22 16.87 13.84
N PHE A 326 2.31 17.32 12.98
CA PHE A 326 2.33 18.68 12.47
C PHE A 326 2.07 19.69 13.59
N ILE A 327 1.05 19.47 14.44
CA ILE A 327 0.71 20.35 15.55
C ILE A 327 1.87 20.41 16.56
N THR A 328 2.44 19.27 16.95
CA THR A 328 3.54 19.23 17.92
C THR A 328 4.80 19.90 17.36
N GLY A 329 5.19 19.60 16.12
CA GLY A 329 6.32 20.25 15.45
C GLY A 329 6.14 21.77 15.33
N ASN A 330 4.96 22.23 14.88
CA ASN A 330 4.65 23.64 14.77
C ASN A 330 4.42 24.34 16.11
N ALA A 331 4.17 23.60 17.20
CA ALA A 331 4.11 24.18 18.55
C ALA A 331 5.51 24.32 19.17
N ILE A 332 6.43 23.39 18.90
CA ILE A 332 7.79 23.41 19.46
C ILE A 332 8.59 24.61 18.94
N ILE A 333 8.54 24.91 17.64
CA ILE A 333 9.26 26.03 17.03
C ILE A 333 8.93 27.38 17.72
N PRO A 334 7.66 27.82 17.83
CA PRO A 334 7.33 29.06 18.49
C PRO A 334 7.62 29.03 19.99
N LEU A 335 7.47 27.89 20.69
CA LEU A 335 7.86 27.79 22.10
C LEU A 335 9.37 28.03 22.30
N VAL A 336 10.20 27.50 21.39
CA VAL A 336 11.65 27.75 21.40
C VAL A 336 11.95 29.22 21.07
N LEU A 337 11.32 29.79 20.04
CA LEU A 337 11.50 31.21 19.69
C LEU A 337 11.07 32.14 20.84
N ILE A 338 9.91 31.91 21.45
CA ILE A 338 9.44 32.66 22.64
C ILE A 338 10.45 32.53 23.78
N SER A 339 11.00 31.33 24.01
CA SER A 339 12.02 31.13 25.03
C SER A 339 13.29 31.96 24.78
N ILE A 340 13.68 32.14 23.52
CA ILE A 340 14.85 32.94 23.12
C ILE A 340 14.55 34.44 23.28
N PHE A 341 13.43 34.91 22.73
CA PHE A 341 13.07 36.35 22.74
C PHE A 341 12.73 36.86 24.15
N LEU A 342 11.99 36.09 24.94
CA LEU A 342 11.59 36.49 26.30
C LEU A 342 12.62 36.10 27.37
N LYS A 343 13.69 35.38 27.01
CA LYS A 343 14.70 34.84 27.95
C LYS A 343 14.08 34.00 29.09
N MET A 344 12.91 33.40 28.87
CA MET A 344 12.20 32.59 29.86
C MET A 344 12.46 31.10 29.66
N SER A 345 13.25 30.49 30.54
CA SER A 345 13.61 29.05 30.44
C SER A 345 12.43 28.07 30.57
N VAL A 346 11.27 28.53 31.06
CA VAL A 346 10.06 27.70 31.23
C VAL A 346 9.56 27.18 29.87
N PHE A 347 9.57 28.01 28.82
CA PHE A 347 9.07 27.61 27.50
C PHE A 347 10.02 26.63 26.81
N ALA A 348 11.34 26.80 26.94
CA ALA A 348 12.31 25.79 26.47
C ALA A 348 12.13 24.45 27.20
N LYS A 349 11.92 24.46 28.52
CA LYS A 349 11.65 23.23 29.28
C LYS A 349 10.36 22.54 28.82
N LEU A 350 9.31 23.31 28.55
CA LEU A 350 8.05 22.77 28.03
C LEU A 350 8.21 22.19 26.61
N ALA A 351 8.86 22.94 25.70
CA ALA A 351 9.15 22.49 24.35
C ALA A 351 9.97 21.19 24.36
N PHE A 352 11.01 21.12 25.20
CA PHE A 352 11.82 19.92 25.37
C PHE A 352 11.01 18.74 25.91
N ARG A 353 10.12 18.96 26.89
CA ARG A 353 9.24 17.88 27.40
C ARG A 353 8.28 17.37 26.33
N ILE A 354 7.68 18.26 25.53
CA ILE A 354 6.81 17.87 24.42
C ILE A 354 7.61 17.08 23.37
N TRP A 355 8.78 17.58 22.99
CA TRP A 355 9.67 16.91 22.04
C TRP A 355 10.16 15.55 22.54
N ALA A 356 10.56 15.45 23.81
CA ALA A 356 10.99 14.20 24.42
C ALA A 356 9.83 13.21 24.49
N ALA A 357 8.63 13.63 24.89
CA ALA A 357 7.43 12.79 24.86
C ALA A 357 7.13 12.31 23.44
N TRP A 358 7.33 13.16 22.44
CA TRP A 358 7.14 12.84 21.02
C TRP A 358 8.16 11.84 20.50
N ILE A 359 9.45 12.03 20.79
CA ILE A 359 10.50 11.07 20.47
C ILE A 359 10.25 9.74 21.17
N CYS A 360 9.87 9.75 22.45
CA CYS A 360 9.52 8.53 23.18
C CYS A 360 8.31 7.82 22.56
N PHE A 361 7.30 8.56 22.11
CA PHE A 361 6.16 8.01 21.39
C PHE A 361 6.60 7.35 20.07
N PHE A 362 7.38 8.04 19.24
CA PHE A 362 7.92 7.47 17.99
C PHE A 362 8.80 6.26 18.26
N ALA A 363 9.76 6.38 19.17
CA ALA A 363 10.63 5.29 19.57
C ALA A 363 9.82 4.09 20.06
N PHE A 364 8.76 4.29 20.86
CA PHE A 364 7.88 3.21 21.27
C PHE A 364 7.17 2.56 20.08
N PHE A 365 6.55 3.35 19.20
CA PHE A 365 5.81 2.81 18.04
C PHE A 365 6.71 2.06 17.05
N PHE A 366 7.92 2.56 16.78
CA PHE A 366 8.86 1.97 15.81
C PHE A 366 9.78 0.92 16.43
N ALA A 367 10.14 1.02 17.71
CA ALA A 367 10.99 0.04 18.39
C ALA A 367 10.18 -1.11 19.02
N ALA A 368 8.88 -0.95 19.27
CA ALA A 368 8.05 -2.03 19.84
C ALA A 368 8.19 -3.38 19.09
N PRO A 369 8.23 -3.43 17.75
CA PRO A 369 8.48 -4.67 17.04
C PRO A 369 9.85 -5.30 17.34
N PHE A 370 10.90 -4.47 17.39
CA PHE A 370 12.24 -4.92 17.72
C PHE A 370 12.34 -5.39 19.16
N LEU A 371 11.74 -4.66 20.11
CA LEU A 371 11.68 -5.03 21.52
C LEU A 371 10.93 -6.36 21.73
N ALA A 372 9.84 -6.57 21.00
CA ALA A 372 9.05 -7.79 21.06
C ALA A 372 9.85 -9.02 20.55
N MET A 373 10.51 -8.89 19.39
CA MET A 373 11.38 -9.95 18.86
C MET A 373 12.56 -10.24 19.80
N TRP A 374 13.16 -9.18 20.35
CA TRP A 374 14.28 -9.31 21.27
C TRP A 374 13.90 -10.05 22.55
N GLU A 375 12.72 -9.79 23.10
CA GLU A 375 12.23 -10.49 24.28
C GLU A 375 11.95 -11.97 24.02
N ILE A 376 11.41 -12.33 22.86
CA ILE A 376 11.29 -13.74 22.48
C ILE A 376 12.69 -14.40 22.44
N GLY A 377 13.67 -13.74 21.84
CA GLY A 377 15.06 -14.20 21.85
C GLY A 377 15.60 -14.35 23.28
N TRP A 378 15.33 -13.38 24.15
CA TRP A 378 15.73 -13.41 25.55
C TRP A 378 15.08 -14.56 26.32
N MET A 379 13.77 -14.80 26.15
CA MET A 379 13.05 -15.91 26.78
C MET A 379 13.56 -17.29 26.34
N VAL A 380 14.03 -17.41 25.09
CA VAL A 380 14.63 -18.65 24.57
C VAL A 380 16.03 -18.87 25.16
N VAL A 381 16.82 -17.81 25.31
CA VAL A 381 18.23 -17.89 25.76
C VAL A 381 18.35 -17.99 27.28
N VAL A 382 17.55 -17.21 28.02
CA VAL A 382 17.67 -17.08 29.47
C VAL A 382 16.65 -17.97 30.17
N LYS A 383 17.12 -19.15 30.59
CA LYS A 383 16.29 -20.21 31.20
C LYS A 383 15.90 -19.95 32.67
N ASP A 384 16.54 -18.98 33.34
CA ASP A 384 16.49 -18.81 34.80
C ASP A 384 15.84 -17.51 35.32
N LYS A 385 15.48 -17.52 36.61
CA LYS A 385 14.50 -16.71 37.39
C LYS A 385 14.32 -15.21 37.11
N GLU A 386 15.16 -14.52 36.35
CA GLU A 386 14.93 -13.14 35.92
C GLU A 386 14.31 -13.10 34.51
N ARG A 387 13.09 -13.63 34.40
CA ARG A 387 12.35 -13.74 33.12
C ARG A 387 11.87 -12.41 32.53
N VAL A 388 12.16 -11.27 33.17
CA VAL A 388 11.64 -9.97 32.74
C VAL A 388 12.80 -9.07 32.31
N PHE A 389 12.86 -8.81 31.00
CA PHE A 389 13.84 -7.90 30.41
C PHE A 389 13.76 -6.50 31.08
N PRO A 390 14.89 -5.89 31.51
CA PRO A 390 14.86 -4.69 32.35
C PRO A 390 14.14 -3.46 31.72
N PRO A 391 14.36 -3.12 30.43
CA PRO A 391 13.60 -2.05 29.75
C PRO A 391 12.09 -2.27 29.76
N LEU A 392 11.66 -3.53 29.81
CA LEU A 392 10.25 -3.92 29.73
C LEU A 392 9.52 -3.77 31.06
N ARG A 393 10.24 -3.88 32.18
CA ARG A 393 9.70 -3.58 33.51
C ARG A 393 9.25 -2.12 33.61
N PHE A 394 9.96 -1.20 32.95
CA PHE A 394 9.59 0.21 32.87
C PHE A 394 8.27 0.43 32.12
N PHE A 395 8.11 -0.16 30.93
CA PHE A 395 6.86 -0.04 30.17
C PHE A 395 5.68 -0.72 30.86
N ARG A 396 5.88 -1.90 31.44
CA ARG A 396 4.84 -2.59 32.24
C ARG A 396 4.41 -1.75 33.44
N GLY A 397 5.35 -1.03 34.07
CA GLY A 397 5.04 -0.04 35.09
C GLY A 397 4.21 1.13 34.56
N LEU A 398 4.59 1.70 33.42
CA LEU A 398 3.91 2.84 32.79
C LEU A 398 2.45 2.54 32.43
N PHE A 399 2.15 1.30 31.99
CA PHE A 399 0.79 0.86 31.68
C PHE A 399 0.07 0.24 32.89
N GLY A 400 0.81 -0.26 33.88
CA GLY A 400 0.30 -1.00 35.03
C GLY A 400 -0.07 -0.15 36.25
N THR A 401 0.61 0.97 36.49
CA THR A 401 0.32 1.82 37.66
C THR A 401 -0.73 2.87 37.30
N GLY A 402 -1.95 2.71 37.83
CA GLY A 402 -2.96 3.76 37.75
C GLY A 402 -3.83 3.75 38.99
N ALA A 403 -3.44 4.59 39.96
CA ALA A 403 -4.12 4.73 41.23
C ALA A 403 -5.27 5.75 41.21
N HIS A 404 -5.47 6.51 40.12
CA HIS A 404 -6.53 7.52 40.04
C HIS A 404 -7.70 7.05 39.15
N TRP A 405 -8.92 7.06 39.69
CA TRP A 405 -10.14 6.59 39.00
C TRP A 405 -10.43 7.33 37.69
N LEU A 406 -10.12 8.63 37.61
CA LEU A 406 -10.18 9.43 36.37
C LEU A 406 -9.28 8.87 35.26
N ALA A 407 -8.07 8.40 35.62
CA ALA A 407 -7.16 7.76 34.67
C ALA A 407 -7.65 6.35 34.28
N MET A 408 -8.42 5.66 35.12
CA MET A 408 -9.10 4.42 34.71
C MET A 408 -10.27 4.67 33.77
N LEU A 409 -11.12 5.66 34.07
CA LEU A 409 -12.27 6.02 33.23
C LEU A 409 -11.80 6.50 31.85
N GLY A 410 -10.77 7.34 31.81
CA GLY A 410 -10.12 7.79 30.58
C GLY A 410 -9.58 6.61 29.76
N ARG A 411 -8.86 5.67 30.39
CA ARG A 411 -8.39 4.45 29.70
C ARG A 411 -9.53 3.56 29.23
N TYR A 412 -10.61 3.47 30.01
CA TYR A 412 -11.76 2.65 29.66
C TYR A 412 -12.48 3.19 28.42
N LEU A 413 -12.79 4.48 28.42
CA LEU A 413 -13.45 5.18 27.32
C LEU A 413 -12.55 5.22 26.07
N PHE A 414 -11.26 5.54 26.26
CA PHE A 414 -10.28 5.60 25.18
C PHE A 414 -10.18 4.27 24.43
N TYR A 415 -10.15 3.15 25.14
CA TYR A 415 -10.13 1.82 24.51
C TYR A 415 -11.32 1.60 23.58
N TRP A 416 -12.54 1.96 24.02
CA TRP A 416 -13.75 1.77 23.22
C TRP A 416 -13.84 2.73 22.03
N ILE A 417 -13.40 3.98 22.22
CA ILE A 417 -13.24 4.93 21.10
C ILE A 417 -12.24 4.35 20.09
N TRP A 418 -11.13 3.78 20.54
CA TRP A 418 -10.13 3.16 19.67
C TRP A 418 -10.71 1.96 18.92
N VAL A 419 -11.46 1.08 19.58
CA VAL A 419 -12.19 -0.01 18.92
C VAL A 419 -13.14 0.55 17.83
N GLY A 420 -13.93 1.57 18.16
CA GLY A 420 -14.85 2.21 17.20
C GLY A 420 -14.14 2.82 15.99
N LEU A 421 -13.03 3.53 16.22
CA LEU A 421 -12.18 4.07 15.15
C LEU A 421 -11.66 2.95 14.24
N MET A 422 -11.24 1.83 14.83
CA MET A 422 -10.67 0.72 14.08
C MET A 422 -11.73 -0.10 13.33
N PHE A 423 -12.99 -0.07 13.78
CA PHE A 423 -14.12 -0.51 12.95
C PHE A 423 -14.30 0.36 11.71
N ALA A 424 -14.16 1.69 11.83
CA ALA A 424 -14.22 2.57 10.66
C ALA A 424 -13.07 2.28 9.68
N VAL A 425 -11.85 2.02 10.18
CA VAL A 425 -10.71 1.57 9.37
C VAL A 425 -11.02 0.24 8.67
N PHE A 426 -11.59 -0.73 9.38
CA PHE A 426 -11.97 -2.03 8.82
C PHE A 426 -12.98 -1.90 7.68
N VAL A 427 -14.02 -1.10 7.86
CA VAL A 427 -15.00 -0.79 6.81
C VAL A 427 -14.32 -0.07 5.65
N GLY A 428 -13.46 0.90 5.95
CA GLY A 428 -12.66 1.62 4.96
C GLY A 428 -11.83 0.69 4.07
N ARG A 429 -11.17 -0.30 4.66
CA ARG A 429 -10.37 -1.31 3.94
C ARG A 429 -11.23 -2.17 3.03
N TRP A 430 -12.41 -2.58 3.48
CA TRP A 430 -13.36 -3.33 2.64
C TRP A 430 -13.84 -2.50 1.46
N MET A 431 -14.25 -1.26 1.73
CA MET A 431 -14.66 -0.32 0.69
C MET A 431 -13.52 -0.09 -0.30
N PHE A 432 -12.31 0.14 0.18
CA PHE A 432 -11.14 0.34 -0.68
C PHE A 432 -10.87 -0.90 -1.54
N ILE A 433 -10.65 -2.07 -0.95
CA ILE A 433 -10.26 -3.28 -1.69
C ILE A 433 -11.33 -3.69 -2.70
N VAL A 434 -12.61 -3.72 -2.31
CA VAL A 434 -13.69 -4.14 -3.21
C VAL A 434 -13.83 -3.15 -4.37
N ASN A 435 -13.91 -1.85 -4.08
CA ASN A 435 -14.13 -0.86 -5.13
C ASN A 435 -12.87 -0.64 -5.99
N VAL A 436 -11.66 -0.72 -5.43
CA VAL A 436 -10.41 -0.63 -6.21
C VAL A 436 -10.31 -1.79 -7.18
N LEU A 437 -10.61 -3.00 -6.75
CA LEU A 437 -10.49 -4.16 -7.61
C LEU A 437 -11.59 -4.21 -8.67
N GLN A 438 -12.79 -3.71 -8.36
CA GLN A 438 -13.85 -3.49 -9.37
C GLN A 438 -13.46 -2.41 -10.38
N ALA A 439 -12.99 -1.27 -9.89
CA ALA A 439 -12.54 -0.14 -10.68
C ALA A 439 -11.37 -0.52 -11.61
N ALA A 440 -10.33 -1.14 -11.03
CA ALA A 440 -9.19 -1.66 -11.77
C ALA A 440 -9.68 -2.68 -12.80
N GLY A 441 -10.57 -3.59 -12.39
CA GLY A 441 -11.05 -4.67 -13.22
C GLY A 441 -9.86 -5.44 -13.78
N ASP A 442 -9.77 -5.48 -15.11
CA ASP A 442 -8.63 -6.09 -15.77
C ASP A 442 -7.31 -5.44 -15.32
N ALA A 443 -7.22 -4.13 -15.10
CA ALA A 443 -5.99 -3.43 -14.72
C ALA A 443 -5.18 -4.10 -13.58
N PHE A 444 -5.82 -4.84 -12.67
CA PHE A 444 -5.19 -5.72 -11.70
C PHE A 444 -5.22 -7.19 -12.15
N CYS A 445 -4.13 -7.65 -12.75
CA CYS A 445 -4.00 -8.98 -13.36
C CYS A 445 -2.61 -9.58 -13.17
N PRO A 446 -2.27 -10.02 -11.95
CA PRO A 446 -1.03 -10.76 -11.73
C PRO A 446 -1.10 -12.15 -12.39
N ALA A 447 0.06 -12.72 -12.74
CA ALA A 447 0.12 -14.03 -13.39
C ALA A 447 -0.47 -15.15 -12.52
N SER A 448 -0.25 -15.06 -11.20
CA SER A 448 -0.82 -15.98 -10.23
C SER A 448 -0.99 -15.32 -8.88
N LEU A 449 -2.20 -15.36 -8.33
CA LEU A 449 -2.48 -14.96 -6.95
C LEU A 449 -2.31 -16.12 -5.96
N THR A 450 -2.31 -17.36 -6.47
CA THR A 450 -2.36 -18.57 -5.63
C THR A 450 -1.19 -18.67 -4.66
N PRO A 451 0.08 -18.45 -5.04
CA PRO A 451 1.20 -18.52 -4.09
C PRO A 451 1.10 -17.48 -2.98
N ALA A 452 0.68 -16.26 -3.31
CA ALA A 452 0.51 -15.20 -2.33
C ALA A 452 -0.63 -15.54 -1.36
N VAL A 453 -1.78 -15.95 -1.88
CA VAL A 453 -2.97 -16.31 -1.07
C VAL A 453 -2.70 -17.53 -0.18
N VAL A 454 -2.21 -18.63 -0.76
CA VAL A 454 -1.93 -19.86 -0.02
C VAL A 454 -0.83 -19.63 1.00
N GLY A 455 0.27 -18.96 0.61
CA GLY A 455 1.36 -18.63 1.52
C GLY A 455 0.89 -17.75 2.67
N GLY A 456 0.08 -16.72 2.39
CA GLY A 456 -0.50 -15.85 3.42
C GLY A 456 -1.38 -16.62 4.40
N THR A 457 -2.33 -17.41 3.90
CA THR A 457 -3.24 -18.20 4.76
C THR A 457 -2.52 -19.28 5.57
N LEU A 458 -1.53 -19.97 4.98
CA LEU A 458 -0.72 -20.96 5.71
C LEU A 458 0.09 -20.32 6.83
N VAL A 459 0.69 -19.15 6.59
CA VAL A 459 1.42 -18.42 7.63
C VAL A 459 0.48 -17.93 8.72
N THR A 460 -0.70 -17.40 8.37
CA THR A 460 -1.72 -17.04 9.36
C THR A 460 -2.08 -18.22 10.25
N LEU A 461 -2.36 -19.38 9.65
CA LEU A 461 -2.69 -20.60 10.38
C LEU A 461 -1.53 -21.05 11.28
N ALA A 462 -0.30 -21.08 10.76
CA ALA A 462 0.89 -21.50 11.52
C ALA A 462 1.17 -20.58 12.71
N VAL A 463 1.02 -19.27 12.52
CA VAL A 463 1.21 -18.25 13.57
C VAL A 463 0.15 -18.37 14.66
N VAL A 464 -1.11 -18.58 14.27
CA VAL A 464 -2.23 -18.80 15.19
C VAL A 464 -2.05 -20.12 15.97
N ALA A 465 -1.76 -21.22 15.29
CA ALA A 465 -1.55 -22.52 15.92
C ALA A 465 -0.32 -22.53 16.85
N GLY A 466 0.78 -21.91 16.42
CA GLY A 466 2.00 -21.79 17.22
C GLY A 466 1.78 -20.97 18.49
N ASN A 467 1.07 -19.84 18.38
CA ASN A 467 0.72 -19.02 19.54
C ASN A 467 -0.15 -19.78 20.54
N PHE A 468 -1.20 -20.46 20.07
CA PHE A 468 -2.04 -21.29 20.95
C PHE A 468 -1.24 -22.42 21.61
N ALA A 469 -0.35 -23.10 20.87
CA ALA A 469 0.50 -24.16 21.40
C ALA A 469 1.48 -23.65 22.48
N LEU A 470 2.10 -22.50 22.26
CA LEU A 470 2.95 -21.84 23.27
C LEU A 470 2.16 -21.53 24.54
N ARG A 471 0.91 -21.10 24.40
CA ARG A 471 0.04 -20.77 25.53
C ARG A 471 -0.38 -22.00 26.33
N VAL A 472 -0.79 -23.08 25.65
CA VAL A 472 -1.12 -24.36 26.29
C VAL A 472 0.09 -24.93 27.02
N SER A 473 1.31 -24.70 26.50
CA SER A 473 2.58 -25.12 27.12
C SER A 473 3.02 -24.24 28.30
N GLY A 474 2.30 -23.15 28.59
CA GLY A 474 2.65 -22.23 29.68
C GLY A 474 3.85 -21.31 29.40
N LEU A 475 4.22 -21.15 28.12
CA LEU A 475 5.38 -20.33 27.69
C LEU A 475 5.02 -18.87 27.39
N THR A 476 3.76 -18.47 27.54
CA THR A 476 3.26 -17.11 27.20
C THR A 476 3.14 -16.18 28.41
N LEU A 477 3.87 -16.45 29.50
CA LEU A 477 3.78 -15.72 30.79
C LEU A 477 4.50 -14.37 30.78
#